data_AF-A0A1A8WU00-F1
#
_entry.id   AF-A0A1A8WU00-F1
#
_cell.length_a   1.000
_cell.length_b   1.000
_cell.length_c   1.000
_cell.angle_alpha   90.00
_cell.angle_beta   90.00
_cell.angle_gamma   90.00
#
_symmetry.space_group_name_H-M   'P 1'
#
loop_
_entity.id
_entity.type
_entity.pdbx_description
1 polymer ?
#
loop_
_entity_poly.entity_id
_entity_poly.type
_entity_poly.pdbx_seq_one_letter_code
_entity_poly.pdbx_strand_id
1 'polypeptide(L)'
;MAKPTGTSHFAYEYLEKEYVALKDSTHSNVYNIFYNSCTSDDYLEFDVIDGICEKYEIKETYEEEYVKEFLKKLQHNLNKICSTVNMSANGYFKKTPNNVKEYCIYFKHWLYDEILSNESYILNIDKIFKEWENQTNNGDYKHFRELCTYNTLTLDEIKQLTSIYAFKLIFYDNINIFNTEKNKPCRYLSDLGKGLKTYSESISRCSIENNEDKFCKELKEFQNIYNLDKLYLKTTESSDYKLVEEETINCPL
;
A
#
# COMPACT_ATOMS: atom_id res chain seq x y z
N MET A 1 -5.02 13.78 13.30
CA MET A 1 -5.88 14.67 12.47
C MET A 1 -7.22 14.00 12.31
N ALA A 2 -8.34 14.72 12.43
CA ALA A 2 -9.67 14.15 12.22
C ALA A 2 -9.88 13.89 10.71
N LYS A 3 -10.47 12.72 10.38
CA LYS A 3 -10.76 12.31 9.00
C LYS A 3 -11.62 13.38 8.30
N PRO A 4 -11.32 13.78 7.06
CA PRO A 4 -12.28 14.53 6.25
C PRO A 4 -13.52 13.65 6.06
N THR A 5 -14.67 14.14 6.51
CA THR A 5 -15.99 13.54 6.21
C THR A 5 -16.18 13.52 4.69
N GLY A 6 -16.08 12.33 4.10
CA GLY A 6 -16.30 12.11 2.66
C GLY A 6 -15.47 10.99 2.04
N THR A 7 -14.37 10.55 2.66
CA THR A 7 -13.56 9.46 2.10
C THR A 7 -14.10 8.08 2.53
N SER A 8 -14.64 7.33 1.56
CA SER A 8 -15.00 5.90 1.73
C SER A 8 -13.77 5.01 1.86
N HIS A 9 -12.56 5.57 1.67
CA HIS A 9 -11.30 4.89 1.90
C HIS A 9 -11.05 4.74 3.40
N PHE A 10 -10.51 3.59 3.76
CA PHE A 10 -10.12 3.27 5.11
C PHE A 10 -8.61 3.09 5.15
N ALA A 11 -7.92 4.06 5.76
CA ALA A 11 -6.47 4.03 5.85
C ALA A 11 -6.00 2.90 6.76
N TYR A 12 -4.93 2.22 6.36
CA TYR A 12 -4.38 1.07 7.06
C TYR A 12 -4.01 1.40 8.52
N GLU A 13 -3.55 2.62 8.79
CA GLU A 13 -3.20 3.07 10.14
C GLU A 13 -4.34 2.94 11.16
N TYR A 14 -5.59 3.08 10.73
CA TYR A 14 -6.74 2.92 11.62
C TYR A 14 -7.02 1.44 11.89
N LEU A 15 -6.75 0.56 10.92
CA LEU A 15 -6.91 -0.88 11.10
C LEU A 15 -5.93 -1.43 12.11
N GLU A 16 -4.67 -1.02 11.98
CA GLU A 16 -3.61 -1.48 12.87
C GLU A 16 -3.83 -1.02 14.32
N LYS A 17 -4.45 0.15 14.51
CA LYS A 17 -4.87 0.61 15.86
C LYS A 17 -5.97 -0.28 16.45
N GLU A 18 -6.87 -0.77 15.61
CA GLU A 18 -7.96 -1.64 16.02
C GLU A 18 -7.52 -3.09 16.21
N TYR A 19 -6.68 -3.63 15.32
CA TYR A 19 -6.11 -4.98 15.37
C TYR A 19 -4.62 -4.89 15.69
N VAL A 20 -4.31 -4.71 16.98
CA VAL A 20 -2.96 -4.38 17.44
C VAL A 20 -1.94 -5.46 17.09
N ALA A 21 -2.35 -6.74 17.01
CA ALA A 21 -1.45 -7.82 16.62
C ALA A 21 -0.93 -7.69 15.17
N LEU A 22 -1.58 -6.88 14.31
CA LEU A 22 -1.08 -6.63 12.96
C LEU A 22 0.32 -6.00 12.98
N LYS A 23 0.68 -5.24 14.03
CA LYS A 23 2.01 -4.62 14.19
C LYS A 23 3.16 -5.60 14.05
N ASP A 24 2.94 -6.88 14.35
CA ASP A 24 3.97 -7.90 14.27
C ASP A 24 4.14 -8.45 12.85
N SER A 25 3.26 -8.13 11.90
CA SER A 25 3.37 -8.58 10.51
C SER A 25 4.53 -7.88 9.77
N THR A 26 5.16 -8.57 8.82
CA THR A 26 6.24 -7.96 8.02
C THR A 26 5.75 -6.75 7.24
N HIS A 27 4.57 -6.86 6.62
CA HIS A 27 3.92 -5.77 5.89
C HIS A 27 3.76 -4.54 6.78
N SER A 28 3.20 -4.69 7.97
CA SER A 28 2.95 -3.60 8.93
C SER A 28 4.24 -2.92 9.38
N ASN A 29 5.29 -3.69 9.64
CA ASN A 29 6.60 -3.14 10.01
C ASN A 29 7.17 -2.26 8.89
N VAL A 30 7.14 -2.75 7.65
CA VAL A 30 7.63 -2.00 6.49
C VAL A 30 6.74 -0.79 6.18
N TYR A 31 5.42 -0.97 6.23
CA TYR A 31 4.43 0.09 6.04
C TYR A 31 4.67 1.24 7.02
N ASN A 32 4.85 0.93 8.31
CA ASN A 32 5.06 1.93 9.35
C ASN A 32 6.37 2.71 9.16
N ILE A 33 7.41 2.08 8.64
CA ILE A 33 8.66 2.77 8.27
C ILE A 33 8.38 3.79 7.16
N PHE A 34 7.58 3.44 6.15
CA PHE A 34 7.21 4.36 5.08
C PHE A 34 6.28 5.48 5.55
N TYR A 35 5.33 5.16 6.42
CA TYR A 35 4.37 6.10 6.98
C TYR A 35 5.05 7.13 7.89
N ASN A 36 6.02 6.71 8.70
CA ASN A 36 6.76 7.59 9.60
C ASN A 36 7.95 8.32 8.93
N SER A 37 8.18 8.10 7.64
CA SER A 37 9.26 8.82 6.93
C SER A 37 9.08 10.32 6.95
N CYS A 38 10.20 11.05 7.03
CA CYS A 38 10.26 12.50 7.19
C CYS A 38 9.64 13.03 8.49
N THR A 39 9.56 12.21 9.53
CA THR A 39 9.11 12.62 10.87
C THR A 39 10.22 12.40 11.90
N SER A 40 9.98 12.80 13.15
CA SER A 40 10.90 12.49 14.26
C SER A 40 11.10 10.99 14.51
N ASP A 41 10.17 10.16 14.03
CA ASP A 41 10.22 8.71 14.17
C ASP A 41 10.96 8.04 12.99
N ASP A 42 11.44 8.84 12.03
CA ASP A 42 12.28 8.37 10.94
C ASP A 42 13.69 8.04 11.46
N TYR A 43 14.14 6.80 11.22
CA TYR A 43 15.42 6.31 11.73
C TYR A 43 16.21 5.57 10.65
N LEU A 44 17.52 5.74 10.72
CA LEU A 44 18.50 4.75 10.24
C LEU A 44 19.13 4.15 11.50
N GLU A 45 19.37 2.84 11.55
CA GLU A 45 19.87 2.09 12.73
C GLU A 45 21.07 2.73 13.46
N PHE A 46 21.80 3.67 12.83
CA PHE A 46 22.93 4.38 13.42
C PHE A 46 22.82 5.91 13.45
N ASP A 47 21.71 6.53 13.02
CA ASP A 47 21.50 7.99 13.13
C ASP A 47 20.01 8.37 13.06
N VAL A 48 19.60 9.31 13.90
CA VAL A 48 18.36 10.09 13.74
C VAL A 48 18.76 11.39 13.06
N ILE A 49 18.35 11.58 11.81
CA ILE A 49 18.70 12.78 11.04
C ILE A 49 17.45 13.63 10.89
N ASP A 50 17.33 14.67 11.71
CA ASP A 50 16.32 15.71 11.48
C ASP A 50 16.55 16.36 10.10
N GLY A 51 15.47 16.66 9.39
CA GLY A 51 15.54 17.21 8.03
C GLY A 51 16.08 16.23 6.97
N ILE A 52 16.05 14.90 7.19
CA ILE A 52 16.54 13.92 6.19
C ILE A 52 15.88 14.07 4.81
N CYS A 53 14.64 14.58 4.79
CA CYS A 53 13.88 14.78 3.57
C CYS A 53 14.12 16.14 2.89
N GLU A 54 14.73 17.10 3.58
CA GLU A 54 15.08 18.42 3.01
C GLU A 54 16.16 18.32 1.92
N LYS A 55 16.93 17.22 1.91
CA LYS A 55 17.91 16.94 0.84
C LYS A 55 17.27 16.61 -0.51
N TYR A 56 15.97 16.28 -0.53
CA TYR A 56 15.25 15.93 -1.75
C TYR A 56 14.68 17.19 -2.39
N GLU A 57 15.16 17.51 -3.59
CA GLU A 57 14.67 18.65 -4.36
C GLU A 57 13.52 18.23 -5.27
N ILE A 58 12.38 18.91 -5.12
CA ILE A 58 11.23 18.78 -6.02
C ILE A 58 11.31 19.90 -7.06
N LYS A 59 11.61 19.52 -8.31
CA LYS A 59 11.88 20.49 -9.40
C LYS A 59 10.62 21.21 -9.91
N GLU A 60 9.47 20.58 -9.78
CA GLU A 60 8.22 21.18 -10.24
C GLU A 60 7.66 22.15 -9.20
N THR A 61 7.00 23.20 -9.67
CA THR A 61 6.32 24.15 -8.81
C THR A 61 4.97 23.56 -8.39
N TYR A 62 4.83 23.27 -7.10
CA TYR A 62 3.56 22.86 -6.49
C TYR A 62 2.97 24.05 -5.74
N GLU A 63 1.68 24.32 -5.96
CA GLU A 63 0.97 25.37 -5.21
C GLU A 63 0.77 24.98 -3.73
N GLU A 64 0.78 23.67 -3.45
CA GLU A 64 0.47 23.10 -2.15
C GLU A 64 1.73 22.51 -1.49
N GLU A 65 2.23 23.15 -0.43
CA GLU A 65 3.47 22.74 0.26
C GLU A 65 3.38 21.29 0.79
N TYR A 66 2.22 20.84 1.25
CA TYR A 66 2.08 19.46 1.74
C TYR A 66 2.13 18.39 0.64
N VAL A 67 1.83 18.73 -0.63
CA VAL A 67 2.06 17.81 -1.76
C VAL A 67 3.55 17.69 -2.01
N LYS A 68 4.27 18.81 -1.98
CA LYS A 68 5.74 18.83 -2.11
C LYS A 68 6.41 18.03 -0.99
N GLU A 69 5.97 18.17 0.26
CA GLU A 69 6.47 17.34 1.38
C GLU A 69 6.16 15.85 1.19
N PHE A 70 4.98 15.51 0.67
CA PHE A 70 4.66 14.12 0.33
C PHE A 70 5.59 13.57 -0.77
N LEU A 71 5.94 14.37 -1.77
CA LEU A 71 6.88 13.96 -2.81
C LEU A 71 8.30 13.75 -2.27
N LYS A 72 8.78 14.61 -1.36
CA LYS A 72 10.04 14.38 -0.64
C LYS A 72 9.99 13.05 0.13
N LYS A 73 8.89 12.76 0.81
CA LYS A 73 8.64 11.49 1.51
C LYS A 73 8.65 10.29 0.56
N LEU A 74 8.03 10.40 -0.61
CA LEU A 74 8.08 9.39 -1.66
C LEU A 74 9.52 9.13 -2.13
N GLN A 75 10.30 10.17 -2.44
CA GLN A 75 11.71 10.01 -2.81
C GLN A 75 12.52 9.34 -1.70
N HIS A 76 12.28 9.73 -0.44
CA HIS A 76 12.95 9.14 0.71
C HIS A 76 12.65 7.64 0.84
N ASN A 77 11.39 7.25 0.71
CA ASN A 77 10.98 5.85 0.78
C ASN A 77 11.56 5.00 -0.35
N LEU A 78 11.60 5.52 -1.57
CA LEU A 78 12.28 4.86 -2.69
C LEU A 78 13.77 4.65 -2.41
N ASN A 79 14.43 5.66 -1.83
CA ASN A 79 15.84 5.57 -1.45
C ASN A 79 16.08 4.50 -0.38
N LYS A 80 15.25 4.40 0.66
CA LYS A 80 15.35 3.34 1.69
C LYS A 80 15.33 1.94 1.08
N ILE A 81 14.40 1.70 0.16
CA ILE A 81 14.26 0.41 -0.53
C ILE A 81 15.52 0.16 -1.37
N CYS A 82 15.94 1.11 -2.20
CA CYS A 82 17.14 0.97 -3.04
C CYS A 82 18.39 0.67 -2.21
N SER A 83 18.61 1.42 -1.12
CA SER A 83 19.78 1.21 -0.27
C SER A 83 19.78 -0.15 0.41
N THR A 84 18.61 -0.64 0.80
CA THR A 84 18.45 -1.96 1.41
C THR A 84 18.69 -3.08 0.39
N VAL A 85 18.09 -2.97 -0.79
CA VAL A 85 18.20 -3.95 -1.88
C VAL A 85 19.64 -4.03 -2.40
N ASN A 86 20.31 -2.88 -2.53
CA ASN A 86 21.69 -2.80 -2.99
C ASN A 86 22.70 -3.18 -1.89
N MET A 87 22.22 -3.58 -0.71
CA MET A 87 23.04 -3.85 0.49
C MET A 87 23.98 -2.70 0.86
N SER A 88 23.63 -1.46 0.46
CA SER A 88 24.42 -0.26 0.73
C SER A 88 24.05 0.40 2.06
N ALA A 89 22.87 0.09 2.60
CA ALA A 89 22.50 0.40 3.98
C ALA A 89 21.55 -0.69 4.53
N ASN A 90 21.90 -1.30 5.66
CA ASN A 90 21.11 -2.38 6.27
C ASN A 90 20.20 -1.90 7.42
N GLY A 91 20.17 -0.60 7.70
CA GLY A 91 19.58 -0.06 8.93
C GLY A 91 18.18 0.54 8.82
N TYR A 92 17.55 0.50 7.63
CA TYR A 92 16.22 1.10 7.46
C TYR A 92 15.07 0.18 7.87
N PHE A 93 15.20 -1.13 7.63
CA PHE A 93 14.14 -2.11 7.87
C PHE A 93 14.56 -3.13 8.92
N LYS A 94 14.01 -3.00 10.12
CA LYS A 94 14.20 -3.98 11.22
C LYS A 94 13.70 -5.39 10.86
N LYS A 95 12.62 -5.45 10.09
CA LYS A 95 12.01 -6.70 9.62
C LYS A 95 11.92 -6.65 8.10
N THR A 96 12.46 -7.67 7.45
CA THR A 96 12.57 -7.73 5.99
C THR A 96 11.62 -8.81 5.43
N PRO A 97 11.10 -8.63 4.20
CA PRO A 97 10.33 -9.67 3.52
C PRO A 97 11.22 -10.83 3.09
N ASN A 98 10.59 -12.00 2.93
CA ASN A 98 11.28 -13.19 2.44
C ASN A 98 11.65 -13.04 0.95
N ASN A 99 10.80 -12.38 0.18
CA ASN A 99 11.09 -12.02 -1.21
C ASN A 99 11.33 -10.52 -1.31
N VAL A 100 12.49 -10.13 -1.83
CA VAL A 100 12.88 -8.71 -2.01
C VAL A 100 11.89 -7.92 -2.87
N LYS A 101 11.15 -8.57 -3.77
CA LYS A 101 10.09 -7.93 -4.57
C LYS A 101 8.87 -7.52 -3.73
N GLU A 102 8.67 -8.07 -2.55
CA GLU A 102 7.57 -7.65 -1.67
C GLU A 102 7.73 -6.21 -1.18
N TYR A 103 8.96 -5.69 -1.07
CA TYR A 103 9.17 -4.26 -0.78
C TYR A 103 8.45 -3.37 -1.79
N CYS A 104 8.40 -3.80 -3.06
CA CYS A 104 7.65 -3.10 -4.10
C CYS A 104 6.16 -3.04 -3.78
N ILE A 105 5.57 -4.18 -3.41
CA ILE A 105 4.15 -4.28 -3.12
C ILE A 105 3.81 -3.49 -1.85
N TYR A 106 4.64 -3.57 -0.82
CA TYR A 106 4.44 -2.80 0.42
C TYR A 106 4.54 -1.30 0.16
N PHE A 107 5.49 -0.87 -0.68
CA PHE A 107 5.61 0.52 -1.11
C PHE A 107 4.39 0.99 -1.89
N LYS A 108 3.91 0.21 -2.86
CA LYS A 108 2.69 0.52 -3.64
C LYS A 108 1.47 0.61 -2.74
N HIS A 109 1.31 -0.32 -1.80
CA HIS A 109 0.21 -0.29 -0.83
C HIS A 109 0.25 1.00 0.01
N TRP A 110 1.41 1.34 0.59
CA TRP A 110 1.58 2.60 1.32
C TRP A 110 1.28 3.83 0.45
N LEU A 111 1.86 3.92 -0.74
CA LEU A 111 1.67 5.05 -1.64
C LEU A 111 0.19 5.24 -1.99
N TYR A 112 -0.49 4.16 -2.33
CA TYR A 112 -1.91 4.21 -2.69
C TYR A 112 -2.80 4.52 -1.48
N ASP A 113 -2.50 3.96 -0.31
CA ASP A 113 -3.22 4.26 0.94
C ASP A 113 -3.11 5.76 1.29
N GLU A 114 -1.91 6.35 1.19
CA GLU A 114 -1.68 7.77 1.44
C GLU A 114 -2.44 8.64 0.41
N ILE A 115 -2.35 8.32 -0.88
CA ILE A 115 -3.07 9.05 -1.95
C ILE A 115 -4.56 9.07 -1.65
N LEU A 116 -5.15 7.91 -1.34
CA LEU A 116 -6.59 7.79 -1.08
C LEU A 116 -7.04 8.43 0.23
N SER A 117 -6.11 8.72 1.14
CA SER A 117 -6.39 9.31 2.45
C SER A 117 -6.45 10.84 2.43
N ASN A 118 -6.04 11.49 1.33
CA ASN A 118 -5.98 12.95 1.23
C ASN A 118 -6.50 13.43 -0.14
N GLU A 119 -7.58 14.22 -0.14
CA GLU A 119 -8.22 14.75 -1.35
C GLU A 119 -7.24 15.52 -2.25
N SER A 120 -6.30 16.23 -1.65
CA SER A 120 -5.32 16.99 -2.39
C SER A 120 -4.27 16.13 -3.08
N TYR A 121 -3.94 14.96 -2.52
CA TYR A 121 -3.12 13.97 -3.22
C TYR A 121 -3.89 13.35 -4.38
N ILE A 122 -5.19 13.10 -4.21
CA ILE A 122 -6.07 12.66 -5.30
C ILE A 122 -6.07 13.69 -6.45
N LEU A 123 -6.21 14.98 -6.15
CA LEU A 123 -6.18 16.04 -7.16
C LEU A 123 -4.83 16.19 -7.87
N ASN A 124 -3.74 15.73 -7.24
CA ASN A 124 -2.38 15.82 -7.77
C ASN A 124 -1.79 14.45 -8.16
N ILE A 125 -2.63 13.43 -8.37
CA ILE A 125 -2.22 12.05 -8.69
C ILE A 125 -1.25 11.97 -9.89
N ASP A 126 -1.51 12.72 -10.96
CA ASP A 126 -0.67 12.73 -12.16
C ASP A 126 0.74 13.24 -11.87
N LYS A 127 0.86 14.25 -11.00
CA LYS A 127 2.14 14.81 -10.57
C LYS A 127 2.90 13.84 -9.66
N ILE A 128 2.20 13.14 -8.77
CA ILE A 128 2.76 12.09 -7.92
C ILE A 128 3.34 10.96 -8.78
N PHE A 129 2.58 10.49 -9.77
CA PHE A 129 3.07 9.48 -10.71
C PHE A 129 4.26 9.98 -11.52
N LYS A 130 4.22 11.21 -12.03
CA LYS A 130 5.33 11.81 -12.78
C LYS A 130 6.60 11.89 -11.94
N GLU A 131 6.50 12.26 -10.67
CA GLU A 131 7.66 12.28 -9.77
C GLU A 131 8.21 10.87 -9.52
N TRP A 132 7.33 9.89 -9.29
CA TRP A 132 7.75 8.50 -9.18
C TRP A 132 8.44 7.99 -10.45
N GLU A 133 7.93 8.34 -11.63
CA GLU A 133 8.55 8.02 -12.92
C GLU A 133 9.93 8.69 -13.07
N ASN A 134 10.05 9.97 -12.73
CA ASN A 134 11.32 10.71 -12.80
C ASN A 134 12.39 10.05 -11.91
N GLN A 135 12.03 9.69 -10.68
CA GLN A 135 12.95 9.01 -9.78
C GLN A 135 13.33 7.63 -10.27
N THR A 136 12.34 6.84 -10.67
CA THR A 136 12.60 5.50 -11.16
C THR A 136 13.44 5.54 -12.42
N ASN A 137 13.34 6.55 -13.29
CA ASN A 137 14.18 6.75 -14.48
C ASN A 137 15.63 7.16 -14.19
N ASN A 138 15.94 7.68 -13.00
CA ASN A 138 17.32 7.93 -12.58
C ASN A 138 18.11 6.60 -12.46
N GLY A 139 19.37 6.59 -12.89
CA GLY A 139 20.25 5.42 -12.86
C GLY A 139 20.44 4.84 -11.44
N ASP A 140 20.39 5.70 -10.42
CA ASP A 140 20.51 5.30 -9.01
C ASP A 140 19.39 4.34 -8.57
N TYR A 141 18.24 4.39 -9.22
CA TYR A 141 17.05 3.58 -8.92
C TYR A 141 16.86 2.41 -9.89
N LYS A 142 17.90 2.07 -10.68
CA LYS A 142 17.82 0.97 -11.66
C LYS A 142 17.38 -0.36 -11.02
N HIS A 143 17.94 -0.72 -9.87
CA HIS A 143 17.57 -1.95 -9.18
C HIS A 143 16.14 -1.92 -8.65
N PHE A 144 15.63 -0.75 -8.24
CA PHE A 144 14.22 -0.62 -7.90
C PHE A 144 13.30 -0.82 -9.11
N ARG A 145 13.66 -0.31 -10.30
CA ARG A 145 12.91 -0.63 -11.53
C ARG A 145 12.89 -2.12 -11.87
N GLU A 146 13.95 -2.85 -11.53
CA GLU A 146 14.01 -4.31 -11.73
C GLU A 146 13.13 -5.06 -10.72
N LEU A 147 12.87 -4.46 -9.56
CA LEU A 147 12.00 -5.00 -8.51
C LEU A 147 10.53 -4.62 -8.68
N CYS A 148 10.26 -3.42 -9.19
CA CYS A 148 8.94 -2.84 -9.33
C CYS A 148 8.61 -2.55 -10.78
N THR A 149 7.50 -3.12 -11.25
CA THR A 149 6.82 -2.59 -12.42
C THR A 149 6.20 -1.23 -12.08
N TYR A 150 6.38 -0.24 -12.93
CA TYR A 150 5.72 1.06 -12.81
C TYR A 150 4.68 1.19 -13.91
N ASN A 151 3.41 1.38 -13.53
CA ASN A 151 2.36 1.77 -14.43
C ASN A 151 1.56 2.94 -13.83
N THR A 152 1.29 3.97 -14.62
CA THR A 152 0.36 5.05 -14.25
C THR A 152 -1.06 4.52 -14.21
N LEU A 153 -1.70 4.59 -13.04
CA LEU A 153 -3.06 4.10 -12.82
C LEU A 153 -4.05 5.25 -12.67
N THR A 154 -5.29 5.00 -13.07
CA THR A 154 -6.41 5.88 -12.72
C THR A 154 -6.75 5.77 -11.23
N LEU A 155 -7.44 6.77 -10.69
CA LEU A 155 -7.90 6.74 -9.29
C LEU A 155 -8.74 5.49 -8.97
N ASP A 156 -9.58 5.05 -9.90
CA ASP A 156 -10.42 3.86 -9.70
C ASP A 156 -9.57 2.58 -9.64
N GLU A 157 -8.56 2.46 -10.51
CA GLU A 157 -7.62 1.34 -10.49
C GLU A 157 -6.77 1.33 -9.21
N ILE A 158 -6.37 2.50 -8.69
CA ILE A 158 -5.70 2.60 -7.38
C ILE A 158 -6.61 2.09 -6.27
N LYS A 159 -7.89 2.48 -6.25
CA LYS A 159 -8.86 2.00 -5.25
C LYS A 159 -9.00 0.47 -5.33
N GLN A 160 -9.12 -0.07 -6.53
CA GLN A 160 -9.22 -1.51 -6.74
C GLN A 160 -7.97 -2.26 -6.26
N LEU A 161 -6.76 -1.81 -6.65
CA LEU A 161 -5.51 -2.45 -6.20
C LEU A 161 -5.30 -2.34 -4.69
N THR A 162 -5.59 -1.19 -4.09
CA THR A 162 -5.47 -1.00 -2.64
C THR A 162 -6.38 -1.97 -1.89
N SER A 163 -7.61 -2.15 -2.38
CA SER A 163 -8.56 -3.13 -1.85
C SER A 163 -8.04 -4.57 -1.96
N ILE A 164 -7.45 -4.94 -3.12
CA ILE A 164 -6.84 -6.26 -3.34
C ILE A 164 -5.63 -6.49 -2.42
N TYR A 165 -4.77 -5.49 -2.27
CA TYR A 165 -3.61 -5.54 -1.37
C TYR A 165 -4.06 -5.69 0.07
N ALA A 166 -5.06 -4.94 0.51
CA ALA A 166 -5.63 -5.07 1.84
C ALA A 166 -6.15 -6.50 2.10
N PHE A 167 -6.90 -7.07 1.17
CA PHE A 167 -7.37 -8.46 1.27
C PHE A 167 -6.22 -9.45 1.49
N LYS A 168 -5.14 -9.37 0.72
CA LYS A 168 -4.05 -10.34 0.83
C LYS A 168 -3.11 -10.07 2.00
N LEU A 169 -2.53 -8.87 2.04
CA LEU A 169 -1.41 -8.51 2.92
C LEU A 169 -1.86 -8.39 4.37
N ILE A 170 -3.11 -7.95 4.56
CA ILE A 170 -3.68 -7.73 5.88
C ILE A 170 -4.56 -8.91 6.25
N PHE A 171 -5.61 -9.21 5.49
CA PHE A 171 -6.58 -10.22 5.93
C PHE A 171 -6.06 -11.65 5.77
N TYR A 172 -5.76 -12.09 4.55
CA TYR A 172 -5.43 -13.48 4.25
C TYR A 172 -4.16 -13.94 4.97
N ASP A 173 -3.10 -13.13 4.95
CA ASP A 173 -1.82 -13.46 5.62
C ASP A 173 -1.91 -13.45 7.14
N ASN A 174 -2.90 -12.76 7.71
CA ASN A 174 -3.07 -12.61 9.15
C ASN A 174 -4.42 -13.17 9.63
N ILE A 175 -4.99 -14.16 8.93
CA ILE A 175 -6.34 -14.69 9.23
C ILE A 175 -6.49 -15.13 10.70
N ASN A 176 -5.41 -15.60 11.32
CA ASN A 176 -5.39 -15.97 12.74
C ASN A 176 -5.65 -14.79 13.67
N ILE A 177 -5.19 -13.58 13.34
CA ILE A 177 -5.47 -12.36 14.10
C ILE A 177 -6.97 -12.06 14.03
N PHE A 178 -7.57 -12.07 12.84
CA PHE A 178 -9.00 -11.82 12.68
C PHE A 178 -9.89 -12.89 13.32
N ASN A 179 -9.41 -14.14 13.41
CA ASN A 179 -10.12 -15.21 14.10
C ASN A 179 -10.06 -15.10 15.65
N THR A 180 -9.01 -14.45 16.18
CA THR A 180 -8.75 -14.38 17.63
C THR A 180 -9.19 -13.05 18.24
N GLU A 181 -8.94 -11.93 17.57
CA GLU A 181 -9.37 -10.59 17.97
C GLU A 181 -10.84 -10.35 17.60
N LYS A 182 -11.74 -10.75 18.49
CA LYS A 182 -13.19 -10.61 18.30
C LYS A 182 -13.71 -9.21 18.69
N ASN A 183 -14.99 -8.97 18.39
CA ASN A 183 -15.74 -7.75 18.77
C ASN A 183 -15.16 -6.47 18.17
N LYS A 184 -14.68 -6.55 16.92
CA LYS A 184 -14.20 -5.39 16.15
C LYS A 184 -15.30 -4.92 15.19
N PRO A 185 -15.33 -3.63 14.82
CA PRO A 185 -16.31 -3.12 13.87
C PRO A 185 -16.34 -3.92 12.56
N CYS A 186 -17.51 -4.40 12.17
CA CYS A 186 -17.74 -5.22 10.97
C CYS A 186 -17.38 -4.48 9.69
N ARG A 187 -17.36 -3.14 9.70
CA ARG A 187 -16.89 -2.33 8.56
C ARG A 187 -15.51 -2.77 8.06
N TYR A 188 -14.61 -3.19 8.96
CA TYR A 188 -13.26 -3.62 8.58
C TYR A 188 -13.28 -4.94 7.81
N LEU A 189 -14.03 -5.92 8.29
CA LEU A 189 -14.18 -7.20 7.59
C LEU A 189 -14.94 -7.02 6.27
N SER A 190 -15.93 -6.13 6.24
CA SER A 190 -16.65 -5.78 5.01
C SER A 190 -15.73 -5.14 3.96
N ASP A 191 -14.87 -4.20 4.35
CA ASP A 191 -13.91 -3.56 3.45
C ASP A 191 -12.88 -4.56 2.93
N LEU A 192 -12.40 -5.48 3.79
CA LEU A 192 -11.51 -6.57 3.37
C LEU A 192 -12.22 -7.57 2.44
N GLY A 193 -13.50 -7.85 2.67
CA GLY A 193 -14.35 -8.68 1.80
C GLY A 193 -14.58 -8.06 0.42
N LYS A 194 -14.70 -6.73 0.34
CA LYS A 194 -14.70 -6.03 -0.97
C LYS A 194 -13.41 -6.29 -1.74
N GLY A 195 -12.25 -6.32 -1.06
CA GLY A 195 -10.97 -6.66 -1.68
C GLY A 195 -10.94 -8.05 -2.29
N LEU A 196 -11.49 -9.04 -1.60
CA LEU A 196 -11.69 -10.39 -2.13
C LEU A 196 -12.57 -10.38 -3.39
N LYS A 197 -13.73 -9.72 -3.33
CA LYS A 197 -14.64 -9.61 -4.48
C LYS A 197 -13.94 -8.94 -5.67
N THR A 198 -13.28 -7.80 -5.45
CA THR A 198 -12.53 -7.08 -6.48
C THR A 198 -11.41 -7.95 -7.07
N TYR A 199 -10.69 -8.72 -6.25
CA TYR A 199 -9.69 -9.67 -6.73
C TYR A 199 -10.30 -10.72 -7.67
N SER A 200 -11.41 -11.35 -7.27
CA SER A 200 -12.10 -12.37 -8.06
C SER A 200 -12.62 -11.83 -9.39
N GLU A 201 -13.22 -10.64 -9.39
CA GLU A 201 -13.70 -9.97 -10.60
C GLU A 201 -12.55 -9.57 -11.53
N SER A 202 -11.43 -9.13 -10.95
CA SER A 202 -10.23 -8.70 -11.68
C SER A 202 -9.49 -9.86 -12.35
N ILE A 203 -9.51 -11.07 -11.77
CA ILE A 203 -8.96 -12.27 -12.43
C ILE A 203 -9.62 -12.46 -13.79
N SER A 204 -10.95 -12.41 -13.85
CA SER A 204 -11.71 -12.60 -15.09
C SER A 204 -11.37 -11.50 -16.10
N ARG A 205 -11.32 -10.24 -15.66
CA ARG A 205 -10.93 -9.09 -16.50
C ARG A 205 -9.52 -9.23 -17.08
N CYS A 206 -8.56 -9.72 -16.29
CA CYS A 206 -7.15 -9.76 -16.64
C CYS A 206 -6.68 -11.08 -17.27
N SER A 207 -7.59 -12.04 -17.44
CA SER A 207 -7.33 -13.36 -18.04
C SER A 207 -7.08 -13.34 -19.55
N ILE A 208 -7.34 -12.21 -20.22
CA ILE A 208 -7.10 -12.06 -21.66
C ILE A 208 -5.58 -12.11 -21.92
N GLU A 209 -5.18 -13.02 -22.82
CA GLU A 209 -3.79 -13.16 -23.26
C GLU A 209 -3.31 -11.87 -23.93
N ASN A 210 -2.08 -11.44 -23.64
CA ASN A 210 -1.52 -10.16 -24.10
C ASN A 210 -2.30 -8.91 -23.68
N ASN A 211 -3.08 -8.96 -22.59
CA ASN A 211 -3.69 -7.74 -22.06
C ASN A 211 -2.61 -6.73 -21.61
N GLU A 212 -2.49 -5.63 -22.36
CA GLU A 212 -1.54 -4.54 -22.09
C GLU A 212 -2.08 -3.51 -21.08
N ASP A 213 -3.31 -3.70 -20.60
CA ASP A 213 -3.94 -2.89 -19.54
C ASP A 213 -3.02 -2.78 -18.33
N LYS A 214 -2.81 -1.53 -17.91
CA LYS A 214 -1.86 -1.16 -16.86
C LYS A 214 -2.24 -1.78 -15.51
N PHE A 215 -3.52 -1.75 -15.15
CA PHE A 215 -4.02 -2.40 -13.95
C PHE A 215 -3.79 -3.91 -13.99
N CYS A 216 -4.02 -4.57 -15.13
CA CYS A 216 -3.76 -6.00 -15.27
C CYS A 216 -2.27 -6.36 -15.19
N LYS A 217 -1.36 -5.48 -15.63
CA LYS A 217 0.09 -5.67 -15.42
C LYS A 217 0.46 -5.63 -13.95
N GLU A 218 -0.06 -4.65 -13.22
CA GLU A 218 0.11 -4.52 -11.75
C GLU A 218 -0.44 -5.75 -11.03
N LEU A 219 -1.65 -6.19 -11.38
CA LEU A 219 -2.28 -7.37 -10.77
C LEU A 219 -1.48 -8.65 -11.05
N LYS A 220 -0.99 -8.84 -12.29
CA LYS A 220 -0.17 -10.02 -12.66
C LYS A 220 1.15 -10.03 -11.89
N GLU A 221 1.82 -8.90 -11.73
CA GLU A 221 3.02 -8.79 -10.90
C GLU A 221 2.72 -9.22 -9.45
N PHE A 222 1.65 -8.69 -8.88
CA PHE A 222 1.21 -9.04 -7.53
C PHE A 222 0.89 -10.54 -7.38
N GLN A 223 0.13 -11.11 -8.32
CA GLN A 223 -0.19 -12.55 -8.33
C GLN A 223 1.06 -13.42 -8.40
N ASN A 224 2.04 -13.04 -9.22
CA ASN A 224 3.31 -13.77 -9.37
C ASN A 224 4.16 -13.73 -8.10
N ILE A 225 4.21 -12.58 -7.40
CA ILE A 225 4.99 -12.44 -6.17
C ILE A 225 4.43 -13.34 -5.06
N TYR A 226 3.11 -13.46 -4.95
CA TYR A 226 2.45 -14.21 -3.89
C TYR A 226 1.93 -15.59 -4.31
N ASN A 227 2.18 -16.03 -5.54
CA ASN A 227 1.66 -17.28 -6.13
C ASN A 227 0.13 -17.44 -5.96
N LEU A 228 -0.62 -16.37 -6.27
CA LEU A 228 -2.08 -16.33 -6.10
C LEU A 228 -2.86 -16.94 -7.26
N ASP A 229 -2.18 -17.33 -8.33
CA ASP A 229 -2.71 -18.17 -9.41
C ASP A 229 -3.25 -19.51 -8.88
N LYS A 230 -2.78 -19.95 -7.72
CA LYS A 230 -3.20 -21.18 -7.02
C LYS A 230 -4.23 -20.95 -5.92
N LEU A 231 -4.66 -19.71 -5.71
CA LEU A 231 -5.57 -19.37 -4.64
C LEU A 231 -7.02 -19.71 -5.05
N TYR A 232 -7.47 -20.91 -4.68
CA TYR A 232 -8.86 -21.33 -4.87
C TYR A 232 -9.73 -20.88 -3.69
N LEU A 233 -10.46 -19.78 -3.88
CA LEU A 233 -11.38 -19.26 -2.87
C LEU A 233 -12.79 -19.78 -3.17
N LYS A 234 -13.35 -20.55 -2.23
CA LYS A 234 -14.77 -20.86 -2.23
C LYS A 234 -15.50 -19.73 -1.51
N THR A 235 -16.21 -18.90 -2.25
CA THR A 235 -17.16 -17.95 -1.66
C THR A 235 -18.48 -18.67 -1.40
N THR A 236 -19.07 -18.47 -0.22
CA THR A 236 -20.48 -18.82 0.03
C THR A 236 -21.38 -17.68 -0.44
N GLU A 237 -22.66 -17.97 -0.71
CA GLU A 237 -23.61 -17.09 -1.42
C GLU A 237 -23.57 -15.60 -0.99
N SER A 238 -23.56 -14.72 -2.01
CA SER A 238 -23.61 -13.27 -1.82
C SER A 238 -24.93 -12.87 -1.18
N SER A 239 -24.86 -12.33 0.03
CA SER A 239 -25.96 -11.62 0.64
C SER A 239 -25.57 -10.15 0.70
N ASP A 240 -26.37 -9.30 0.06
CA ASP A 240 -26.22 -7.84 0.08
C ASP A 240 -26.51 -7.31 1.49
N TYR A 241 -25.61 -7.55 2.44
CA TYR A 241 -25.74 -7.05 3.81
C TYR A 241 -25.31 -5.59 3.87
N LYS A 242 -26.26 -4.70 4.15
CA LYS A 242 -25.98 -3.33 4.58
C LYS A 242 -25.62 -3.37 6.07
N LEU A 243 -24.34 -3.32 6.38
CA LEU A 243 -23.86 -3.24 7.76
C LEU A 243 -24.00 -1.83 8.32
N VAL A 244 -24.36 -1.74 9.60
CA VAL A 244 -24.22 -0.52 10.39
C VAL A 244 -22.75 -0.39 10.81
N GLU A 245 -22.16 0.81 10.71
CA GLU A 245 -20.71 1.03 10.90
C GLU A 245 -20.14 0.49 12.23
N GLU A 246 -20.97 0.37 13.26
CA GLU A 246 -20.61 -0.05 14.62
C GLU A 246 -20.99 -1.50 14.97
N GLU A 247 -21.58 -2.26 14.03
CA GLU A 247 -21.91 -3.66 14.28
C GLU A 247 -20.63 -4.47 14.53
N THR A 248 -20.65 -5.40 15.48
CA THR A 248 -19.44 -6.17 15.90
C THR A 248 -19.67 -7.68 15.96
N ILE A 249 -20.88 -8.14 15.64
CA ILE A 249 -21.32 -9.54 15.76
C ILE A 249 -21.76 -10.02 14.38
N ASN A 250 -21.45 -11.27 14.01
CA ASN A 250 -21.84 -11.89 12.74
C ASN A 250 -21.43 -11.10 11.49
N CYS A 251 -20.24 -10.49 11.52
CA CYS A 251 -19.71 -9.71 10.40
C CYS A 251 -19.57 -10.59 9.13
N PRO A 252 -20.23 -10.25 8.01
CA PRO A 252 -20.05 -10.93 6.74
C PRO A 252 -18.66 -10.62 6.15
N LEU A 253 -18.08 -11.64 5.52
CA LEU A 253 -16.84 -11.61 4.75
C LEU A 253 -17.15 -11.78 3.26
#